data_AF-A0A959UUB6-F1
#
_entry.id   AF-A0A959UUB6-F1
#
_cell.length_a   1.000
_cell.length_b   1.000
_cell.length_c   1.000
_cell.angle_alpha   90.00
_cell.angle_beta   90.00
_cell.angle_gamma   90.00
#
_symmetry.space_group_name_H-M   'P 1'
#
loop_
_entity.id
_entity.type
_entity.pdbx_description
1 polymer ?
#
loop_
_entity_poly.entity_id
_entity_poly.type
_entity_poly.pdbx_seq_one_letter_code
_entity_poly.pdbx_strand_id
1 'polypeptide(L)'
;SVLVFLIMLLPLLLRERPGEKRLPWEAGGPSPEAVAMKVETWREVLFTLKNAFVLRGSLVMAVAGFAFCIGIGYMDALLPVFTIQALGWTNDAYSNVLAGASVAAALAAMGVAGWLVRRVGMVRIMSVYFLLFLLIPATVALTQEQWPAVNIGTWTIASYMTIYTFLMVAYLAVSMILCWKRVAATQFTLYMAIGNMGRAVGASLLGPARERFDWAGMFFAFGAFMLLAFVVVRFLHLPAHQVSLDRLEREHREQVPPDLGGARVPR
;
A
#
# COMPACT_ATOMS: atom_id res chain seq x y z
N SER A 1 10.91 -4.51 -24.44
CA SER A 1 10.77 -5.89 -23.96
C SER A 1 12.06 -6.50 -23.43
N VAL A 2 13.22 -6.36 -24.10
CA VAL A 2 14.52 -6.89 -23.61
C VAL A 2 14.94 -6.31 -22.26
N LEU A 3 14.78 -5.00 -22.04
CA LEU A 3 15.13 -4.36 -20.76
C LEU A 3 14.32 -4.93 -19.58
N VAL A 4 13.01 -5.14 -19.77
CA VAL A 4 12.14 -5.73 -18.75
C VAL A 4 12.59 -7.15 -18.43
N PHE A 5 12.91 -7.94 -19.46
CA PHE A 5 13.46 -9.28 -19.28
C PHE A 5 14.75 -9.28 -18.45
N LEU A 6 15.68 -8.36 -18.72
CA LEU A 6 16.92 -8.23 -17.94
C LEU A 6 16.66 -7.86 -16.48
N ILE A 7 15.71 -6.95 -16.21
CA ILE A 7 15.32 -6.58 -14.84
C ILE A 7 14.72 -7.79 -14.11
N MET A 8 13.91 -8.62 -14.78
CA MET A 8 13.34 -9.84 -14.21
C MET A 8 14.39 -10.91 -13.86
N LEU A 9 15.57 -10.88 -14.47
CA LEU A 9 16.67 -11.79 -14.13
C LEU A 9 17.45 -11.35 -12.88
N LEU A 10 17.37 -10.08 -12.48
CA LEU A 10 18.12 -9.54 -11.36
C LEU A 10 17.90 -10.30 -10.03
N PRO A 11 16.66 -10.68 -9.64
CA PRO A 11 16.42 -11.44 -8.42
C PRO A 11 17.11 -12.80 -8.39
N LEU A 12 17.33 -13.44 -9.55
CA LEU A 12 18.02 -14.74 -9.65
C LEU A 12 19.52 -14.63 -9.30
N LEU A 13 20.08 -13.42 -9.40
CA LEU A 13 21.49 -13.14 -9.06
C LEU A 13 21.66 -12.79 -7.57
N LEU A 14 20.57 -12.49 -6.87
CA LEU A 14 20.59 -12.12 -5.45
C LEU A 14 20.52 -13.37 -4.58
N ARG A 15 21.47 -13.49 -3.65
CA ARG A 15 21.45 -14.52 -2.61
C ARG A 15 20.78 -13.94 -1.37
N GLU A 16 19.65 -14.53 -0.96
CA GLU A 16 18.84 -14.02 0.15
C GLU A 16 19.56 -14.15 1.51
N ARG A 17 20.28 -15.26 1.74
CA ARG A 17 21.10 -15.49 2.95
C ARG A 17 22.47 -16.12 2.66
N PRO A 18 23.52 -15.77 3.42
CA PRO A 18 24.82 -16.44 3.31
C PRO A 18 24.68 -17.94 3.59
N GLY A 19 25.19 -18.79 2.69
CA GLY A 19 25.18 -20.24 2.84
C GLY A 19 24.00 -21.00 2.22
N GLU A 20 22.90 -20.32 1.86
CA GLU A 20 21.75 -20.97 1.20
C GLU A 20 21.96 -21.18 -0.30
N LYS A 21 21.26 -22.16 -0.89
CA LYS A 21 21.27 -22.38 -2.35
C LYS A 21 20.64 -21.19 -3.07
N ARG A 22 21.21 -20.73 -4.20
CA ARG A 22 20.54 -19.71 -5.04
C ARG A 22 19.56 -20.36 -6.02
N LEU A 23 19.96 -21.51 -6.55
CA LEU A 23 19.17 -22.29 -7.51
C LEU A 23 18.95 -23.71 -6.98
N PRO A 24 17.85 -24.39 -7.37
CA PRO A 24 17.53 -25.73 -6.88
C PRO A 24 18.68 -26.75 -7.01
N TRP A 25 19.50 -26.57 -8.05
CA TRP A 25 20.63 -27.43 -8.40
C TRP A 25 21.99 -27.01 -7.81
N GLU A 26 22.06 -25.93 -7.02
CA GLU A 26 23.30 -25.54 -6.34
C GLU A 26 23.56 -26.32 -5.04
N ALA A 27 24.82 -26.33 -4.59
CA ALA A 27 25.23 -26.87 -3.30
C ALA A 27 24.89 -25.88 -2.17
N GLY A 28 24.36 -26.39 -1.05
CA GLY A 28 23.91 -25.58 0.09
C GLY A 28 22.70 -26.22 0.78
N GLY A 29 22.31 -25.73 1.95
CA GLY A 29 21.12 -26.16 2.68
C GLY A 29 20.31 -24.95 3.17
N PRO A 30 19.04 -25.12 3.52
CA PRO A 30 18.27 -24.05 4.15
C PRO A 30 18.96 -23.63 5.46
N SER A 31 19.00 -22.33 5.74
CA SER A 31 19.55 -21.83 7.00
C SER A 31 18.73 -22.34 8.20
N PRO A 32 19.33 -22.51 9.38
CA PRO A 32 18.60 -22.95 10.58
C PRO A 32 17.37 -22.08 10.91
N GLU A 33 17.49 -20.78 10.66
CA GLU A 33 16.37 -19.84 10.79
C GLU A 33 15.26 -20.06 9.74
N ALA A 34 15.60 -20.37 8.48
CA ALA A 34 14.62 -20.67 7.45
C ALA A 34 13.86 -21.96 7.77
N VAL A 35 14.55 -22.96 8.32
CA VAL A 35 13.93 -24.19 8.83
C VAL A 35 12.99 -23.86 10.00
N ALA A 36 13.43 -23.03 10.95
CA ALA A 36 12.62 -22.65 12.12
C ALA A 36 11.38 -21.80 11.80
N MET A 37 11.37 -21.09 10.66
CA MET A 37 10.22 -20.33 10.17
C MET A 37 9.30 -21.13 9.24
N LYS A 38 9.67 -22.35 8.86
CA LYS A 38 8.88 -23.18 7.96
C LYS A 38 7.58 -23.59 8.65
N VAL A 39 6.47 -23.20 8.06
CA VAL A 39 5.13 -23.67 8.43
C VAL A 39 4.86 -24.94 7.63
N GLU A 40 4.55 -26.05 8.30
CA GLU A 40 4.54 -27.36 7.65
C GLU A 40 3.19 -27.71 7.01
N THR A 41 2.11 -27.12 7.50
CA THR A 41 0.75 -27.47 7.07
C THR A 41 -0.11 -26.26 6.70
N TRP A 42 -1.01 -26.42 5.73
CA TRP A 42 -2.00 -25.40 5.37
C TRP A 42 -2.88 -24.96 6.54
N ARG A 43 -3.21 -25.89 7.43
CA ARG A 43 -3.95 -25.60 8.66
C ARG A 43 -3.16 -24.62 9.51
N GLU A 44 -1.89 -24.90 9.75
CA GLU A 44 -1.01 -24.04 10.53
C GLU A 44 -0.85 -22.66 9.88
N VAL A 45 -0.74 -22.57 8.55
CA VAL A 45 -0.73 -21.27 7.82
C VAL A 45 -2.00 -20.47 8.13
N LEU A 46 -3.19 -21.09 8.06
CA LEU A 46 -4.46 -20.40 8.32
C LEU A 46 -4.59 -19.94 9.78
N PHE A 47 -4.24 -20.78 10.75
CA PHE A 47 -4.28 -20.39 12.17
C PHE A 47 -3.27 -19.29 12.50
N THR A 48 -2.04 -19.40 11.99
CA THR A 48 -0.96 -18.42 12.13
C THR A 48 -1.35 -17.07 11.52
N LEU A 49 -1.92 -17.11 10.31
CA LEU A 49 -2.46 -15.93 9.64
C LEU A 49 -3.59 -15.29 10.45
N LYS A 50 -4.57 -16.07 10.90
CA LYS A 50 -5.69 -15.57 11.71
C LYS A 50 -5.17 -14.86 12.96
N ASN A 51 -4.24 -15.48 13.69
CA ASN A 51 -3.69 -14.93 14.93
C ASN A 51 -2.97 -13.60 14.68
N ALA A 52 -2.17 -13.51 13.61
CA ALA A 52 -1.49 -12.27 13.25
C ALA A 52 -2.46 -11.19 12.73
N PHE A 53 -3.42 -11.55 11.89
CA PHE A 53 -4.30 -10.59 11.22
C PHE A 53 -5.37 -9.99 12.15
N VAL A 54 -5.80 -10.74 13.17
CA VAL A 54 -6.78 -10.27 14.16
C VAL A 54 -6.17 -9.30 15.18
N LEU A 55 -4.83 -9.14 15.20
CA LEU A 55 -4.20 -8.10 15.99
C LEU A 55 -4.72 -6.72 15.63
N ARG A 56 -4.91 -5.87 16.66
CA ARG A 56 -5.51 -4.55 16.51
C ARG A 56 -4.85 -3.71 15.42
N GLY A 57 -3.51 -3.69 15.35
CA GLY A 57 -2.80 -2.92 14.33
C GLY A 57 -3.07 -3.41 12.91
N SER A 58 -3.17 -4.72 12.72
CA SER A 58 -3.53 -5.33 11.43
C SER A 58 -4.96 -5.01 11.00
N LEU A 59 -5.92 -5.12 11.91
CA LEU A 59 -7.31 -4.77 11.62
C LEU A 59 -7.48 -3.28 11.32
N VAL A 60 -6.85 -2.41 12.11
CA VAL A 60 -6.87 -0.95 11.85
C VAL A 60 -6.30 -0.65 10.47
N MET A 61 -5.19 -1.27 10.10
CA MET A 61 -4.59 -1.08 8.78
C MET A 61 -5.45 -1.65 7.65
N ALA A 62 -6.10 -2.80 7.85
CA ALA A 62 -7.02 -3.37 6.88
C ALA A 62 -8.19 -2.42 6.60
N VAL A 63 -8.79 -1.84 7.64
CA VAL A 63 -9.90 -0.88 7.50
C VAL A 63 -9.43 0.43 6.86
N ALA A 64 -8.29 0.98 7.32
CA ALA A 64 -7.72 2.20 6.73
C ALA A 64 -7.34 2.00 5.26
N GLY A 65 -6.72 0.86 4.93
CA GLY A 65 -6.34 0.46 3.58
C GLY A 65 -7.54 0.27 2.66
N PHE A 66 -8.61 -0.34 3.18
CA PHE A 66 -9.86 -0.49 2.45
C PHE A 66 -10.49 0.87 2.12
N ALA A 67 -10.63 1.77 3.11
CA ALA A 67 -11.15 3.12 2.89
C ALA A 67 -10.28 3.93 1.91
N PHE A 68 -8.96 3.87 2.08
CA PHE A 68 -8.00 4.47 1.17
C PHE A 68 -8.20 3.98 -0.27
N CYS A 69 -8.23 2.66 -0.46
CA CYS A 69 -8.37 2.08 -1.79
C CYS A 69 -9.76 2.29 -2.40
N ILE A 70 -10.84 2.44 -1.60
CA ILE A 70 -12.13 2.93 -2.11
C ILE A 70 -11.96 4.31 -2.73
N GLY A 71 -11.36 5.26 -2.01
CA GLY A 71 -11.16 6.60 -2.56
C GLY A 71 -10.28 6.59 -3.83
N ILE A 72 -9.23 5.77 -3.86
CA ILE A 72 -8.38 5.62 -5.05
C ILE A 72 -9.16 5.04 -6.24
N GLY A 73 -9.88 3.92 -6.05
CA GLY A 73 -10.67 3.34 -7.14
C GLY A 73 -11.78 4.27 -7.65
N TYR A 74 -12.37 5.05 -6.74
CA TYR A 74 -13.34 6.08 -7.09
C TYR A 74 -12.70 7.19 -7.94
N MET A 75 -11.51 7.69 -7.56
CA MET A 75 -10.80 8.71 -8.35
C MET A 75 -10.25 8.20 -9.67
N ASP A 76 -9.75 6.96 -9.71
CA ASP A 76 -9.29 6.33 -10.94
C ASP A 76 -10.41 6.27 -11.99
N ALA A 77 -11.67 6.10 -11.54
CA ALA A 77 -12.85 6.18 -12.40
C ALA A 77 -13.31 7.62 -12.68
N LEU A 78 -13.22 8.53 -11.70
CA LEU A 78 -13.69 9.93 -11.82
C LEU A 78 -12.79 10.78 -12.72
N LEU A 79 -11.47 10.65 -12.61
CA LEU A 79 -10.50 11.50 -13.31
C LEU A 79 -10.69 11.53 -14.84
N PRO A 80 -10.75 10.40 -15.56
CA PRO A 80 -10.95 10.42 -17.00
C PRO A 80 -12.31 11.00 -17.38
N VAL A 81 -13.35 10.70 -16.59
CA VAL A 81 -14.70 11.25 -16.80
C VAL A 81 -14.70 12.77 -16.63
N PHE A 82 -14.06 13.28 -15.60
CA PHE A 82 -13.91 14.72 -15.35
C PHE A 82 -13.13 15.42 -16.47
N THR A 83 -11.95 14.91 -16.83
CA THR A 83 -11.11 15.59 -17.82
C THR A 83 -11.72 15.56 -19.21
N ILE A 84 -12.34 14.45 -19.61
CA ILE A 84 -12.90 14.32 -20.95
C ILE A 84 -14.26 15.03 -21.04
N GLN A 85 -15.15 14.82 -20.05
CA GLN A 85 -16.52 15.33 -20.14
C GLN A 85 -16.65 16.77 -19.64
N ALA A 86 -15.93 17.17 -18.58
CA ALA A 86 -16.03 18.52 -18.03
C ALA A 86 -15.03 19.49 -18.69
N LEU A 87 -13.81 19.03 -18.98
CA LEU A 87 -12.74 19.88 -19.54
C LEU A 87 -12.56 19.72 -21.06
N GLY A 88 -13.26 18.78 -21.69
CA GLY A 88 -13.20 18.57 -23.14
C GLY A 88 -11.88 17.98 -23.64
N TRP A 89 -11.08 17.33 -22.76
CA TRP A 89 -9.81 16.74 -23.15
C TRP A 89 -9.98 15.51 -24.05
N THR A 90 -8.99 15.25 -24.88
CA THR A 90 -8.88 13.97 -25.61
C THR A 90 -8.37 12.86 -24.69
N ASN A 91 -8.69 11.61 -25.02
CA ASN A 91 -8.15 10.43 -24.32
C ASN A 91 -6.60 10.42 -24.33
N ASP A 92 -5.99 10.88 -25.42
CA ASP A 92 -4.53 10.96 -25.57
C ASP A 92 -3.93 11.99 -24.63
N ALA A 93 -4.55 13.19 -24.52
CA ALA A 93 -4.09 14.23 -23.61
C ALA A 93 -4.15 13.75 -22.15
N TYR A 94 -5.27 13.14 -21.75
CA TYR A 94 -5.41 12.54 -20.42
C TYR A 94 -4.32 11.49 -20.16
N SER A 95 -4.17 10.52 -21.05
CA SER A 95 -3.24 9.40 -20.88
C SER A 95 -1.78 9.85 -20.83
N ASN A 96 -1.40 10.83 -21.66
CA ASN A 96 -0.05 11.39 -21.67
C ASN A 96 0.28 12.15 -20.38
N VAL A 97 -0.64 12.98 -19.88
CA VAL A 97 -0.45 13.70 -18.62
C VAL A 97 -0.38 12.74 -17.43
N LEU A 98 -1.29 11.75 -17.40
CA LEU A 98 -1.31 10.70 -16.38
C LEU A 98 0.01 9.92 -16.35
N ALA A 99 0.49 9.47 -17.51
CA ALA A 99 1.73 8.72 -17.64
C ALA A 99 2.93 9.56 -17.21
N GLY A 100 3.06 10.79 -17.72
CA GLY A 100 4.14 11.70 -17.36
C GLY A 100 4.18 12.00 -15.85
N ALA A 101 3.01 12.30 -15.26
CA ALA A 101 2.89 12.55 -13.82
C ALA A 101 3.27 11.32 -12.99
N SER A 102 2.82 10.12 -13.38
CA SER A 102 3.12 8.89 -12.65
C SER A 102 4.61 8.54 -12.67
N VAL A 103 5.29 8.71 -13.81
CA VAL A 103 6.74 8.48 -13.92
C VAL A 103 7.51 9.49 -13.08
N ALA A 104 7.16 10.79 -13.17
CA ALA A 104 7.80 11.82 -12.37
C ALA A 104 7.61 11.57 -10.86
N ALA A 105 6.39 11.23 -10.44
CA ALA A 105 6.07 10.87 -9.06
C ALA A 105 6.85 9.65 -8.58
N ALA A 106 6.99 8.60 -9.41
CA ALA A 106 7.74 7.41 -9.08
C ALA A 106 9.23 7.71 -8.86
N LEU A 107 9.85 8.47 -9.78
CA LEU A 107 11.25 8.89 -9.65
C LEU A 107 11.47 9.73 -8.38
N ALA A 108 10.56 10.66 -8.09
CA ALA A 108 10.61 11.46 -6.87
C ALA A 108 10.46 10.58 -5.61
N ALA A 109 9.52 9.64 -5.61
CA ALA A 109 9.30 8.72 -4.48
C ALA A 109 10.50 7.82 -4.22
N MET A 110 11.14 7.30 -5.27
CA MET A 110 12.36 6.48 -5.15
C MET A 110 13.49 7.21 -4.42
N GLY A 111 13.69 8.50 -4.70
CA GLY A 111 14.74 9.30 -4.05
C GLY A 111 14.35 9.82 -2.66
N VAL A 112 13.10 10.24 -2.47
CA VAL A 112 12.70 11.09 -1.34
C VAL A 112 11.90 10.34 -0.27
N ALA A 113 11.11 9.32 -0.64
CA ALA A 113 10.18 8.68 0.29
C ALA A 113 10.89 8.05 1.49
N GLY A 114 12.03 7.38 1.27
CA GLY A 114 12.83 6.80 2.34
C GLY A 114 13.39 7.84 3.32
N TRP A 115 13.82 9.00 2.81
CA TRP A 115 14.29 10.10 3.64
C TRP A 115 13.16 10.70 4.49
N LEU A 116 11.98 10.91 3.90
CA LEU A 116 10.79 11.41 4.61
C LEU A 116 10.36 10.48 5.75
N VAL A 117 10.31 9.17 5.49
CA VAL A 117 9.93 8.16 6.49
C VAL A 117 10.90 8.19 7.67
N ARG A 118 12.22 8.31 7.43
CA ARG A 118 13.23 8.38 8.51
C ARG A 118 13.08 9.64 9.37
N ARG A 119 12.71 10.79 8.78
CA ARG A 119 12.60 12.07 9.49
C ARG A 119 11.29 12.21 10.26
N VAL A 120 10.18 11.88 9.62
CA VAL A 120 8.83 12.16 10.15
C VAL A 120 8.25 10.94 10.89
N GLY A 121 8.67 9.74 10.51
CA GLY A 121 8.08 8.49 10.98
C GLY A 121 6.93 8.04 10.09
N MET A 122 6.75 6.72 10.00
CA MET A 122 5.96 6.10 8.94
C MET A 122 4.45 6.37 9.01
N VAL A 123 3.84 6.24 10.20
CA VAL A 123 2.41 6.52 10.39
C VAL A 123 2.10 8.00 10.24
N ARG A 124 3.01 8.87 10.71
CA ARG A 124 2.84 10.32 10.63
C ARG A 124 2.90 10.81 9.19
N ILE A 125 3.88 10.36 8.41
CA ILE A 125 3.98 10.77 7.01
C ILE A 125 2.78 10.28 6.20
N MET A 126 2.29 9.06 6.47
CA MET A 126 1.06 8.54 5.86
C MET A 126 -0.15 9.42 6.18
N SER A 127 -0.26 9.89 7.43
CA SER A 127 -1.31 10.81 7.87
C SER A 127 -1.24 12.16 7.14
N VAL A 128 -0.02 12.69 6.92
CA VAL A 128 0.19 13.93 6.15
C VAL A 128 -0.31 13.78 4.72
N TYR A 129 -0.02 12.65 4.05
CA TYR A 129 -0.49 12.44 2.68
C TYR A 129 -2.01 12.36 2.56
N PHE A 130 -2.70 11.73 3.52
CA PHE A 130 -4.17 11.76 3.53
C PHE A 130 -4.73 13.18 3.66
N LEU A 131 -4.10 14.03 4.47
CA LEU A 131 -4.50 15.44 4.59
C LEU A 131 -4.19 16.23 3.31
N LEU A 132 -3.05 15.98 2.67
CA LEU A 132 -2.71 16.60 1.39
C LEU A 132 -3.72 16.24 0.30
N PHE A 133 -4.29 15.03 0.32
CA PHE A 133 -5.34 14.64 -0.60
C PHE A 133 -6.60 15.50 -0.48
N LEU A 134 -6.89 16.07 0.70
CA LEU A 134 -8.04 16.96 0.90
C LEU A 134 -7.89 18.31 0.19
N LEU A 135 -6.67 18.68 -0.21
CA LEU A 135 -6.42 19.90 -0.97
C LEU A 135 -6.94 19.79 -2.41
N ILE A 136 -6.95 18.59 -3.00
CA ILE A 136 -7.42 18.37 -4.37
C ILE A 136 -8.90 18.78 -4.53
N PRO A 137 -9.87 18.19 -3.78
CA PRO A 137 -11.26 18.56 -3.92
C PRO A 137 -11.52 20.03 -3.57
N ALA A 138 -10.80 20.58 -2.58
CA ALA A 138 -10.90 22.00 -2.23
C ALA A 138 -10.49 22.91 -3.40
N THR A 139 -9.34 22.66 -4.04
CA THR A 139 -8.88 23.45 -5.19
C THR A 139 -9.83 23.31 -6.38
N VAL A 140 -10.30 22.10 -6.69
CA VAL A 140 -11.22 21.87 -7.82
C VAL A 140 -12.53 22.63 -7.62
N ALA A 141 -13.08 22.62 -6.40
CA ALA A 141 -14.30 23.35 -6.05
C ALA A 141 -14.11 24.88 -6.10
N LEU A 142 -13.01 25.38 -5.54
CA LEU A 142 -12.73 26.83 -5.50
C LEU A 142 -12.41 27.44 -6.87
N THR A 143 -11.96 26.63 -7.83
CA THR A 143 -11.52 27.10 -9.16
C THR A 143 -12.53 26.79 -10.26
N GLN A 144 -13.77 26.42 -9.92
CA GLN A 144 -14.78 25.94 -10.87
C GLN A 144 -15.07 26.92 -12.02
N GLU A 145 -15.06 28.22 -11.76
CA GLU A 145 -15.28 29.25 -12.79
C GLU A 145 -14.09 29.43 -13.74
N GLN A 146 -12.91 28.94 -13.38
CA GLN A 146 -11.62 29.22 -14.05
C GLN A 146 -10.97 27.95 -14.62
N TRP A 147 -11.66 26.82 -14.63
CA TRP A 147 -11.13 25.55 -15.10
C TRP A 147 -10.43 25.59 -16.47
N PRO A 148 -10.95 26.31 -17.50
CA PRO A 148 -10.27 26.41 -18.80
C PRO A 148 -8.99 27.25 -18.74
N ALA A 149 -8.93 28.27 -17.88
CA ALA A 149 -7.82 29.21 -17.81
C ALA A 149 -6.62 28.66 -17.00
N VAL A 150 -6.87 27.78 -16.02
CA VAL A 150 -5.87 27.37 -15.02
C VAL A 150 -5.27 25.98 -15.31
N ASN A 151 -5.62 25.32 -16.42
CA ASN A 151 -5.21 23.94 -16.72
C ASN A 151 -5.46 23.00 -15.52
N ILE A 152 -6.63 23.14 -14.88
CA ILE A 152 -6.96 22.45 -13.62
C ILE A 152 -6.84 20.92 -13.74
N GLY A 153 -7.11 20.35 -14.91
CA GLY A 153 -6.97 18.91 -15.18
C GLY A 153 -5.54 18.44 -14.96
N THR A 154 -4.55 19.17 -15.49
CA THR A 154 -3.12 18.82 -15.34
C THR A 154 -2.70 18.91 -13.88
N TRP A 155 -3.07 19.99 -13.18
CA TRP A 155 -2.77 20.16 -11.76
C TRP A 155 -3.38 19.04 -10.91
N THR A 156 -4.63 18.69 -11.20
CA THR A 156 -5.37 17.64 -10.47
C THR A 156 -4.69 16.29 -10.65
N ILE A 157 -4.39 15.89 -11.89
CA ILE A 157 -3.72 14.62 -12.18
C ILE A 157 -2.31 14.59 -11.58
N ALA A 158 -1.51 15.65 -11.75
CA ALA A 158 -0.14 15.70 -11.26
C ALA A 158 -0.05 15.62 -9.73
N SER A 159 -0.92 16.36 -9.04
CA SER A 159 -1.04 16.33 -7.58
C SER A 159 -1.53 14.97 -7.09
N TYR A 160 -2.58 14.44 -7.71
CA TYR A 160 -3.13 13.13 -7.40
C TYR A 160 -2.08 12.03 -7.52
N MET A 161 -1.40 11.93 -8.67
CA MET A 161 -0.40 10.89 -8.92
C MET A 161 0.80 11.00 -7.99
N THR A 162 1.22 12.22 -7.67
CA THR A 162 2.33 12.45 -6.74
C THR A 162 1.97 12.00 -5.33
N ILE A 163 0.86 12.50 -4.77
CA ILE A 163 0.44 12.14 -3.41
C ILE A 163 0.12 10.64 -3.33
N TYR A 164 -0.56 10.10 -4.35
CA TYR A 164 -0.88 8.68 -4.46
C TYR A 164 0.36 7.81 -4.41
N THR A 165 1.39 8.12 -5.21
CA THR A 165 2.60 7.31 -5.29
C THR A 165 3.33 7.28 -3.94
N PHE A 166 3.51 8.44 -3.31
CA PHE A 166 4.16 8.52 -2.01
C PHE A 166 3.34 7.82 -0.91
N LEU A 167 2.01 8.00 -0.92
CA LEU A 167 1.12 7.34 0.02
C LEU A 167 1.13 5.82 -0.17
N MET A 168 1.14 5.34 -1.41
CA MET A 168 1.18 3.91 -1.71
C MET A 168 2.48 3.27 -1.22
N VAL A 169 3.63 3.94 -1.38
CA VAL A 169 4.91 3.46 -0.82
C VAL A 169 4.83 3.35 0.70
N ALA A 170 4.28 4.36 1.39
CA ALA A 170 4.10 4.32 2.84
C ALA A 170 3.14 3.19 3.26
N TYR A 171 2.00 3.06 2.57
CA TYR A 171 0.98 2.04 2.80
C TYR A 171 1.56 0.62 2.69
N LEU A 172 2.30 0.34 1.61
CA LEU A 172 2.90 -0.98 1.37
C LEU A 172 3.91 -1.33 2.46
N ALA A 173 4.78 -0.38 2.81
CA ALA A 173 5.81 -0.67 3.80
C ALA A 173 5.26 -0.73 5.23
N VAL A 174 4.21 0.03 5.59
CA VAL A 174 3.48 -0.19 6.85
C VAL A 174 2.83 -1.56 6.88
N SER A 175 2.15 -1.95 5.80
CA SER A 175 1.49 -3.26 5.70
C SER A 175 2.50 -4.40 5.91
N MET A 176 3.70 -4.27 5.35
CA MET A 176 4.78 -5.23 5.53
C MET A 176 5.32 -5.27 6.97
N ILE A 177 5.44 -4.12 7.66
CA ILE A 177 5.85 -4.07 9.08
C ILE A 177 4.85 -4.78 9.99
N LEU A 178 3.56 -4.74 9.65
CA LEU A 178 2.50 -5.37 10.43
C LEU A 178 2.43 -6.88 10.23
N CYS A 179 3.11 -7.42 9.22
CA CYS A 179 3.11 -8.83 8.91
C CYS A 179 3.95 -9.64 9.89
N TRP A 180 3.40 -10.77 10.35
CA TRP A 180 4.21 -11.74 11.09
C TRP A 180 5.15 -12.48 10.14
N LYS A 181 6.46 -12.50 10.43
CA LYS A 181 7.51 -13.07 9.58
C LYS A 181 7.20 -14.50 9.06
N ARG A 182 6.53 -15.33 9.86
CA ARG A 182 6.15 -16.72 9.50
C ARG A 182 5.15 -16.81 8.35
N VAL A 183 4.23 -15.85 8.24
CA VAL A 183 3.16 -15.82 7.23
C VAL A 183 3.12 -14.49 6.48
N ALA A 184 4.28 -13.82 6.38
CA ALA A 184 4.33 -12.45 5.89
C ALA A 184 3.83 -12.32 4.46
N ALA A 185 4.19 -13.24 3.57
CA ALA A 185 3.72 -13.26 2.19
C ALA A 185 2.19 -13.41 2.10
N THR A 186 1.61 -14.35 2.85
CA THR A 186 0.17 -14.60 2.85
C THR A 186 -0.60 -13.43 3.46
N GLN A 187 -0.12 -12.88 4.58
CA GLN A 187 -0.74 -11.73 5.23
C GLN A 187 -0.65 -10.46 4.38
N PHE A 188 0.48 -10.24 3.69
CA PHE A 188 0.63 -9.14 2.77
C PHE A 188 -0.30 -9.26 1.56
N THR A 189 -0.44 -10.47 1.02
CA THR A 189 -1.40 -10.78 -0.04
C THR A 189 -2.83 -10.48 0.40
N LEU A 190 -3.18 -10.75 1.67
CA LEU A 190 -4.49 -10.41 2.22
C LEU A 190 -4.72 -8.88 2.25
N TYR A 191 -3.74 -8.07 2.65
CA TYR A 191 -3.85 -6.61 2.55
C TYR A 191 -4.04 -6.14 1.10
N MET A 192 -3.36 -6.76 0.14
CA MET A 192 -3.54 -6.44 -1.29
C MET A 192 -4.92 -6.84 -1.81
N ALA A 193 -5.44 -7.99 -1.40
CA ALA A 193 -6.78 -8.43 -1.76
C ALA A 193 -7.85 -7.47 -1.22
N ILE A 194 -7.71 -7.03 0.03
CA ILE A 194 -8.58 -6.02 0.64
C ILE A 194 -8.47 -4.69 -0.10
N GLY A 195 -7.27 -4.24 -0.43
CA GLY A 195 -7.05 -3.02 -1.21
C GLY A 195 -7.71 -3.09 -2.60
N ASN A 196 -7.51 -4.17 -3.34
CA ASN A 196 -8.13 -4.35 -4.66
C ASN A 196 -9.66 -4.43 -4.59
N MET A 197 -10.21 -5.08 -3.55
CA MET A 197 -11.64 -5.07 -3.28
C MET A 197 -12.14 -3.64 -3.02
N GLY A 198 -11.41 -2.86 -2.22
CA GLY A 198 -11.68 -1.45 -1.99
C GLY A 198 -11.74 -0.66 -3.30
N ARG A 199 -10.76 -0.83 -4.19
CA ARG A 199 -10.76 -0.15 -5.50
C ARG A 199 -11.97 -0.50 -6.36
N ALA A 200 -12.34 -1.78 -6.41
CA ALA A 200 -13.51 -2.22 -7.15
C ALA A 200 -14.80 -1.58 -6.62
N VAL A 201 -14.97 -1.55 -5.28
CA VAL A 201 -16.08 -0.87 -4.63
C VAL A 201 -16.06 0.63 -4.96
N GLY A 202 -14.91 1.30 -4.82
CA GLY A 202 -14.74 2.72 -5.15
C GLY A 202 -15.16 3.07 -6.58
N ALA A 203 -14.67 2.31 -7.57
CA ALA A 203 -15.04 2.52 -8.96
C ALA A 203 -16.55 2.35 -9.20
N SER A 204 -17.17 1.37 -8.54
CA SER A 204 -18.62 1.14 -8.64
C SER A 204 -19.48 2.27 -8.06
N LEU A 205 -18.94 3.01 -7.07
CA LEU A 205 -19.64 4.13 -6.43
C LEU A 205 -19.71 5.39 -7.30
N LEU A 206 -18.93 5.47 -8.39
CA LEU A 206 -18.97 6.62 -9.29
C LEU A 206 -20.34 6.79 -9.96
N GLY A 207 -20.98 5.69 -10.39
CA GLY A 207 -22.31 5.75 -11.03
C GLY A 207 -23.35 6.46 -10.15
N PRO A 208 -23.63 5.94 -8.95
CA PRO A 208 -24.54 6.59 -8.00
C PRO A 208 -24.12 8.01 -7.59
N ALA A 209 -22.81 8.30 -7.52
CA ALA A 209 -22.34 9.64 -7.19
C ALA A 209 -22.67 10.66 -8.27
N ARG A 210 -22.55 10.29 -9.56
CA ARG A 210 -22.89 11.17 -10.70
C ARG A 210 -24.36 11.54 -10.77
N GLU A 211 -25.25 10.69 -10.26
CA GLU A 211 -26.69 10.95 -10.25
C GLU A 211 -27.10 11.93 -9.13
N ARG A 212 -26.29 12.04 -8.08
CA ARG A 212 -26.66 12.76 -6.84
C ARG A 212 -25.82 14.01 -6.57
N PHE A 213 -24.61 14.05 -7.09
CA PHE A 213 -23.65 15.14 -6.84
C PHE A 213 -23.26 15.83 -8.14
N ASP A 214 -23.01 17.13 -8.02
CA ASP A 214 -22.30 17.89 -9.03
C ASP A 214 -20.79 17.54 -9.01
N TRP A 215 -20.01 18.20 -9.87
CA TRP A 215 -18.56 17.96 -9.95
C TRP A 215 -17.86 18.18 -8.61
N ALA A 216 -18.13 19.29 -7.93
CA ALA A 216 -17.52 19.58 -6.63
C ALA A 216 -17.88 18.51 -5.59
N GLY A 217 -19.15 18.14 -5.48
CA GLY A 217 -19.63 17.10 -4.58
C GLY A 217 -19.00 15.73 -4.86
N MET A 218 -18.82 15.37 -6.13
CA MET A 218 -18.12 14.14 -6.52
C MET A 218 -16.66 14.12 -6.04
N PHE A 219 -15.95 15.24 -6.14
CA PHE A 219 -14.57 15.35 -5.63
C PHE A 219 -14.55 15.35 -4.08
N PHE A 220 -15.50 16.00 -3.41
CA PHE A 220 -15.59 15.95 -1.95
C PHE A 220 -15.91 14.54 -1.42
N ALA A 221 -16.66 13.73 -2.16
CA ALA A 221 -16.87 12.31 -1.82
C ALA A 221 -15.54 11.53 -1.76
N PHE A 222 -14.60 11.80 -2.68
CA PHE A 222 -13.23 11.27 -2.58
C PHE A 222 -12.53 11.76 -1.31
N GLY A 223 -12.62 13.06 -1.01
CA GLY A 223 -12.07 13.65 0.20
C GLY A 223 -12.60 12.98 1.48
N ALA A 224 -13.87 12.60 1.51
CA ALA A 224 -14.47 11.88 2.64
C ALA A 224 -13.83 10.51 2.89
N PHE A 225 -13.52 9.74 1.83
CA PHE A 225 -12.79 8.47 1.97
C PHE A 225 -11.36 8.66 2.48
N MET A 226 -10.66 9.71 2.00
CA MET A 226 -9.31 10.04 2.47
C MET A 226 -9.32 10.49 3.93
N LEU A 227 -10.33 11.28 4.33
CA LEU A 227 -10.52 11.70 5.72
C LEU A 227 -10.85 10.51 6.62
N LEU A 228 -11.68 9.57 6.18
CA LEU A 228 -11.96 8.34 6.90
C LEU A 228 -10.68 7.52 7.11
N ALA A 229 -9.90 7.31 6.05
CA ALA A 229 -8.62 6.61 6.14
C ALA A 229 -7.63 7.30 7.09
N PHE A 230 -7.59 8.64 7.08
CA PHE A 230 -6.81 9.45 8.02
C PHE A 230 -7.25 9.25 9.48
N VAL A 231 -8.55 9.27 9.76
CA VAL A 231 -9.06 9.07 11.12
C VAL A 231 -8.73 7.67 11.61
N VAL A 232 -8.96 6.65 10.78
CA VAL A 232 -8.70 5.25 11.16
C VAL A 232 -7.21 4.99 11.37
N VAL A 233 -6.33 5.49 10.49
CA VAL A 233 -4.89 5.26 10.64
C VAL A 233 -4.33 5.88 11.92
N ARG A 234 -4.98 6.90 12.50
CA ARG A 234 -4.52 7.51 13.75
C ARG A 234 -4.52 6.56 14.94
N PHE A 235 -5.31 5.48 14.85
CA PHE A 235 -5.35 4.40 15.85
C PHE A 235 -4.23 3.37 15.68
N LEU A 236 -3.43 3.46 14.61
CA LEU A 236 -2.33 2.54 14.33
C LEU A 236 -1.11 2.86 15.21
N HIS A 237 -0.72 1.90 16.05
CA HIS A 237 0.43 2.01 16.94
C HIS A 237 1.45 0.91 16.62
N LEU A 238 2.41 1.22 15.75
CA LEU A 238 3.42 0.26 15.29
C LEU A 238 4.24 -0.38 16.43
N PRO A 239 4.74 0.37 17.44
CA PRO A 239 5.52 -0.24 18.52
C PRO A 239 4.71 -1.26 19.33
N ALA A 240 3.45 -0.94 19.66
CA ALA A 240 2.57 -1.84 20.39
C ALA A 240 2.22 -3.10 19.58
N HIS A 241 2.07 -2.94 18.26
CA HIS A 241 1.84 -4.07 17.36
C HIS A 241 3.07 -4.99 17.29
N GLN A 242 4.27 -4.44 17.22
CA GLN A 242 5.50 -5.24 17.23
C GLN A 242 5.65 -6.06 18.52
N VAL A 243 5.36 -5.49 19.68
CA VAL A 243 5.33 -6.23 20.95
C VAL A 243 4.32 -7.40 20.91
N SER A 244 3.18 -7.19 20.25
CA SER A 244 2.16 -8.24 20.10
C SER A 244 2.63 -9.38 19.18
N LEU A 245 3.33 -9.05 18.09
CA LEU A 245 3.95 -10.04 17.21
C LEU A 245 5.07 -10.82 17.92
N ASP A 246 5.90 -10.13 18.70
CA ASP A 246 6.96 -10.76 19.49
C ASP A 246 6.40 -11.72 20.54
N ARG A 247 5.25 -11.38 21.14
CA ARG A 247 4.53 -12.27 22.05
C ARG A 247 4.05 -13.53 21.32
N LEU A 248 3.41 -13.40 20.16
CA LEU A 248 2.98 -14.56 19.35
C LEU A 248 4.18 -15.45 18.96
N GLU A 249 5.32 -14.84 18.62
CA GLU A 249 6.54 -15.58 18.29
C GLU A 249 7.09 -16.36 19.50
N ARG A 250 7.02 -15.79 20.71
CA ARG A 250 7.40 -16.49 21.96
C ARG A 250 6.47 -17.65 22.28
N GLU A 251 5.16 -17.40 22.28
CA GLU A 251 4.14 -18.43 22.55
C GLU A 251 4.24 -19.61 21.56
N HIS A 252 4.55 -19.33 20.30
CA HIS A 252 4.76 -20.38 19.30
C HIS A 252 6.05 -21.19 19.57
N ARG A 253 7.15 -20.54 19.95
CA ARG A 253 8.39 -21.25 20.29
C ARG A 253 8.24 -22.16 21.52
N GLU A 254 7.45 -21.77 22.49
CA GLU A 254 7.17 -22.58 23.69
C GLU A 254 6.34 -23.83 23.39
N GLN A 255 5.55 -23.81 22.30
CA GLN A 255 4.73 -24.95 21.87
C GLN A 255 5.50 -25.98 21.03
N VAL A 256 6.68 -25.63 20.50
CA VAL A 256 7.54 -26.54 19.73
C VAL A 256 8.55 -27.21 20.67
N PRO A 257 8.57 -28.55 20.80
CA PRO A 257 9.50 -29.25 21.68
C PRO A 257 10.98 -28.92 21.35
N PRO A 258 11.87 -28.83 22.37
CA PRO A 258 13.26 -28.39 22.20
C PRO A 258 14.13 -29.25 21.27
N ASP A 259 13.69 -30.47 20.90
CA ASP A 259 14.46 -31.40 20.05
C ASP A 259 14.53 -31.00 18.56
N LEU A 260 13.78 -29.99 18.12
CA LEU A 260 13.86 -29.46 16.75
C LEU A 260 14.52 -28.07 16.68
N GLY A 261 14.94 -27.50 17.82
CA GLY A 261 15.48 -26.13 17.96
C GLY A 261 16.97 -26.06 18.37
N GLY A 262 17.71 -27.16 18.20
CA GLY A 262 19.09 -27.31 18.66
C GLY A 262 20.13 -26.52 17.85
N ALA A 263 20.18 -25.20 18.02
CA ALA A 263 21.41 -24.44 17.85
C ALA A 263 21.44 -23.32 18.90
N ARG A 264 22.09 -23.60 20.03
CA ARG A 264 22.43 -22.57 21.02
C ARG A 264 23.24 -21.48 20.33
N VAL A 265 22.75 -20.25 20.38
CA VAL A 265 23.53 -19.06 20.01
C VAL A 265 24.72 -18.98 20.97
N PRO A 266 25.99 -18.99 20.50
CA PRO A 266 27.12 -18.75 21.39
C PRO A 266 27.07 -17.30 21.88
N ARG A 267 27.35 -17.13 23.18
CA ARG A 267 27.38 -15.86 23.91
C ARG A 267 28.38 -14.88 23.31
#